data_AF-A0A8J5K601-F1
#
_entry.id   AF-A0A8J5K601-F1
#
_cell.length_a   1.000
_cell.length_b   1.000
_cell.length_c   1.000
_cell.angle_alpha   90.00
_cell.angle_beta   90.00
_cell.angle_gamma   90.00
#
_symmetry.space_group_name_H-M   'P 1'
#
loop_
_entity.id
_entity.type
_entity.pdbx_description
1 polymer ?
#
loop_
_entity_poly.entity_id
_entity_poly.type
_entity_poly.pdbx_seq_one_letter_code
_entity_poly.pdbx_strand_id
1 'polypeptide(L)'
;MRGLSSTWVWIIQVLVTGSVTGSVTSSVTRRFECPEAGNYSIRGSCGTFIECVPGQGGVLEPLQRTCDTNLAFSPFLNTCLEESLVKGCNKTMKGDEMKYLRKPSLDHICYDAPNQYMCANCKTLVNCVDGRAHATQCNTGNFCYNYNNEFGGHVCYPGRPTQCLCQDSNVFYRDAYDQGAFFICDESGENRMHQCPEGDWFDEKAVECRSFSGLPRCTTPGTFAHAEDCTRYYSCIVTTHGWLQHEYQCPYDRGVLFYNEQTGSCEDPCFWEKPRFECTQEGRFGDPTDCRRFYVCTWDAVAHKYRQVLRQCPSGFEWQQIVRNGSGRCTTMVTEDCIPVTNTRCIVPEGLCN
;
A
#
# COMPACT_ATOMS: atom_id res chain seq x y z
N MET A 1 68.20 72.81 19.39
CA MET A 1 67.10 73.59 18.77
C MET A 1 67.02 73.19 17.30
N ARG A 2 65.79 72.97 16.80
CA ARG A 2 65.42 72.60 15.42
C ARG A 2 66.02 73.61 14.41
N GLY A 3 66.27 73.33 13.15
CA GLY A 3 66.03 72.19 12.25
C GLY A 3 66.72 72.47 10.91
N LEU A 4 66.72 71.50 10.00
CA LEU A 4 67.33 71.60 8.67
C LEU A 4 66.37 71.06 7.61
N SER A 5 66.31 71.80 6.49
CA SER A 5 66.38 71.31 5.10
C SER A 5 65.20 70.46 4.59
N SER A 6 64.36 70.94 3.66
CA SER A 6 64.56 71.15 2.21
C SER A 6 63.93 70.04 1.36
N THR A 7 63.51 70.48 0.17
CA THR A 7 63.20 69.81 -1.10
C THR A 7 61.88 69.09 -1.37
N TRP A 8 61.12 69.78 -2.24
CA TRP A 8 60.62 69.38 -3.58
C TRP A 8 59.76 68.11 -3.76
N VAL A 9 58.54 68.42 -4.20
CA VAL A 9 57.46 67.66 -4.84
C VAL A 9 57.92 66.52 -5.76
N TRP A 10 57.34 65.33 -5.55
CA TRP A 10 56.96 64.39 -6.60
C TRP A 10 55.53 63.91 -6.34
N ILE A 11 54.71 63.99 -7.39
CA ILE A 11 53.32 63.55 -7.44
C ILE A 11 53.30 62.02 -7.38
N ILE A 12 52.64 61.46 -6.35
CA ILE A 12 52.23 60.05 -6.32
C ILE A 12 50.73 60.04 -6.04
N GLN A 13 49.94 59.63 -7.04
CA GLN A 13 48.54 59.28 -6.85
C GLN A 13 48.45 58.10 -5.89
N VAL A 14 47.97 58.34 -4.67
CA VAL A 14 47.54 57.27 -3.77
C VAL A 14 46.16 56.83 -4.22
N LEU A 15 46.12 55.75 -5.01
CA LEU A 15 44.94 54.88 -5.07
C LEU A 15 44.72 54.33 -3.67
N VAL A 16 43.72 54.87 -2.97
CA VAL A 16 43.16 54.21 -1.79
C VAL A 16 42.44 52.96 -2.29
N THR A 17 43.19 51.88 -2.45
CA THR A 17 42.60 50.54 -2.42
C THR A 17 42.18 50.29 -0.98
N GLY A 18 40.99 50.78 -0.65
CA GLY A 18 40.23 50.28 0.49
C GLY A 18 40.04 48.80 0.24
N SER A 19 40.93 47.97 0.82
CA SER A 19 40.67 46.56 1.01
C SER A 19 39.56 46.50 2.04
N VAL A 20 38.32 46.58 1.56
CA VAL A 20 37.19 45.98 2.25
C VAL A 20 37.55 44.51 2.32
N THR A 21 38.15 44.10 3.43
CA THR A 21 38.15 42.70 3.88
C THR A 21 36.71 42.38 4.24
N GLY A 22 35.86 42.35 3.21
CA GLY A 22 34.58 41.71 3.25
C GLY A 22 34.91 40.25 3.48
N SER A 23 34.80 39.83 4.73
CA SER A 23 34.67 38.42 5.06
C SER A 23 33.56 37.91 4.15
N VAL A 24 33.91 37.06 3.18
CA VAL A 24 32.93 36.33 2.38
C VAL A 24 32.34 35.30 3.34
N THR A 25 31.47 35.75 4.24
CA THR A 25 30.53 34.88 4.94
C THR A 25 29.63 34.31 3.85
N SER A 26 29.82 33.03 3.59
CA SER A 26 29.05 32.22 2.65
C SER A 26 27.56 32.55 2.74
N SER A 27 26.97 32.82 1.58
CA SER A 27 25.60 33.29 1.35
C SER A 27 24.47 32.36 1.83
N VAL A 28 24.78 31.29 2.56
CA VAL A 28 23.81 30.26 3.01
C VAL A 28 23.19 30.61 4.36
N THR A 29 23.92 31.26 5.28
CA THR A 29 23.44 31.55 6.65
C THR A 29 22.36 32.63 6.73
N ARG A 30 22.29 33.56 5.77
CA ARG A 30 21.27 34.64 5.80
C ARG A 30 19.87 34.22 5.32
N ARG A 31 19.68 32.97 4.88
CA ARG A 31 18.40 32.48 4.34
C ARG A 31 17.78 31.32 5.11
N PHE A 32 18.43 30.83 6.16
CA PHE A 32 17.88 29.73 6.94
C PHE A 32 17.08 30.28 8.10
N GLU A 33 15.76 30.20 8.01
CA GLU A 33 14.86 30.50 9.11
C GLU A 33 14.77 29.26 10.02
N CYS A 34 15.13 29.44 11.29
CA CYS A 34 15.07 28.38 12.27
C CYS A 34 13.61 28.02 12.57
N PRO A 35 13.15 26.80 12.22
CA PRO A 35 11.78 26.41 12.52
C PRO A 35 11.61 26.19 14.03
N GLU A 36 12.58 25.53 14.67
CA GLU A 36 12.63 25.28 16.11
C GLU A 36 14.07 25.30 16.63
N ALA A 37 14.25 25.25 17.95
CA ALA A 37 15.57 25.13 18.56
C ALA A 37 16.14 23.73 18.30
N GLY A 38 17.35 23.65 17.77
CA GLY A 38 17.92 22.35 17.38
C GLY A 38 19.00 22.46 16.30
N ASN A 39 19.46 21.32 15.80
CA ASN A 39 20.50 21.26 14.77
C ASN A 39 19.94 20.70 13.46
N TYR A 40 20.35 21.32 12.36
CA TYR A 40 19.82 21.06 11.03
C TYR A 40 20.94 20.82 10.03
N SER A 41 20.82 19.77 9.23
CA SER A 41 21.78 19.45 8.18
C SER A 41 21.74 20.48 7.04
N ILE A 42 22.90 20.82 6.48
CA ILE A 42 22.99 21.69 5.29
C ILE A 42 23.09 20.84 4.02
N ARG A 43 22.25 21.13 3.03
CA ARG A 43 22.33 20.47 1.71
C ARG A 43 23.71 20.69 1.09
N GLY A 44 24.38 19.60 0.71
CA GLY A 44 25.68 19.64 0.04
C GLY A 44 26.88 19.80 0.97
N SER A 45 26.68 19.84 2.29
CA SER A 45 27.77 19.72 3.25
C SER A 45 27.50 18.62 4.27
N CYS A 46 28.47 17.71 4.39
CA CYS A 46 28.43 16.62 5.36
C CYS A 46 28.97 17.01 6.73
N GLY A 47 29.97 17.89 6.75
CA GLY A 47 30.58 18.35 8.00
C GLY A 47 29.92 19.59 8.56
N THR A 48 29.09 20.30 7.79
CA THR A 48 28.53 21.60 8.21
C THR A 48 27.04 21.50 8.48
N PHE A 49 26.60 22.06 9.60
CA PHE A 49 25.21 22.07 10.03
C PHE A 49 24.83 23.44 10.60
N ILE A 50 23.54 23.67 10.83
CA ILE A 50 23.02 24.89 11.43
C ILE A 50 22.48 24.54 12.81
N GLU A 51 23.01 25.18 13.83
CA GLU A 51 22.51 25.16 15.20
C GLU A 51 21.62 26.38 15.44
N CYS A 52 20.34 26.14 15.69
CA CYS A 52 19.35 27.15 16.03
C CYS A 52 19.26 27.31 17.54
N VAL A 53 19.77 28.43 18.05
CA VAL A 53 19.78 28.73 19.49
C VAL A 53 18.82 29.87 19.83
N PRO A 54 18.23 29.90 21.04
CA PRO A 54 17.45 31.03 21.50
C PRO A 54 18.29 32.32 21.54
N GLY A 55 17.91 33.31 20.74
CA GLY A 55 18.47 34.65 20.74
C GLY A 55 17.74 35.61 21.68
N GLN A 56 18.07 36.89 21.59
CA GLN A 56 17.39 37.92 22.38
C GLN A 56 15.93 38.07 21.93
N GLY A 57 15.00 38.06 22.89
CA GLY A 57 13.57 38.25 22.62
C GLY A 57 12.82 37.01 22.12
N GLY A 58 13.40 35.81 22.24
CA GLY A 58 12.74 34.55 21.88
C GLY A 58 12.79 34.18 20.39
N VAL A 59 13.51 34.96 19.58
CA VAL A 59 13.80 34.66 18.18
C VAL A 59 14.99 33.70 18.11
N LEU A 60 14.87 32.64 17.30
CA LEU A 60 15.94 31.66 17.12
C LEU A 60 17.00 32.19 16.16
N GLU A 61 18.27 32.13 16.57
CA GLU A 61 19.42 32.54 15.79
C GLU A 61 20.10 31.34 15.11
N PRO A 62 20.22 31.31 13.77
CA PRO A 62 20.90 30.24 13.04
C PRO A 62 22.42 30.43 13.09
N LEU A 63 23.11 29.47 13.69
CA LEU A 63 24.57 29.45 13.79
C LEU A 63 25.14 28.30 12.97
N GLN A 64 25.98 28.61 11.98
CA GLN A 64 26.66 27.56 11.23
C GLN A 64 27.77 26.93 12.07
N ARG A 65 27.75 25.60 12.17
CA ARG A 65 28.72 24.78 12.86
C ARG A 65 29.38 23.82 11.89
N THR A 66 30.59 23.39 12.24
CA THR A 66 31.35 22.43 11.44
C THR A 66 31.90 21.35 12.36
N CYS A 67 31.69 20.09 12.01
CA CYS A 67 32.31 18.95 12.64
C CYS A 67 33.83 18.95 12.40
N ASP A 68 34.56 18.24 13.25
CA ASP A 68 35.99 18.02 13.06
C ASP A 68 36.29 17.29 11.75
N THR A 69 37.55 17.36 11.30
CA THR A 69 38.00 16.74 10.05
C THR A 69 37.67 15.25 10.00
N ASN A 70 37.10 14.80 8.87
CA ASN A 70 36.63 13.42 8.61
C ASN A 70 35.42 12.95 9.43
N LEU A 71 34.71 13.88 10.08
CA LEU A 71 33.42 13.63 10.69
C LEU A 71 32.29 14.28 9.88
N ALA A 72 31.11 13.65 9.93
CA ALA A 72 29.88 14.18 9.37
C ALA A 72 28.83 14.37 10.46
N PHE A 73 28.01 15.41 10.31
CA PHE A 73 26.90 15.67 11.19
C PHE A 73 25.75 14.70 10.89
N SER A 74 25.35 13.92 11.88
CA SER A 74 24.18 13.06 11.81
C SER A 74 22.97 13.81 12.36
N PRO A 75 22.01 14.25 11.53
CA PRO A 75 20.77 14.83 12.03
C PRO A 75 19.91 13.79 12.78
N PHE A 76 20.16 12.50 12.55
CA PHE A 76 19.48 11.40 13.23
C PHE A 76 19.90 11.24 14.69
N LEU A 77 21.21 11.32 14.97
CA LEU A 77 21.74 11.23 16.35
C LEU A 77 22.05 12.61 16.96
N ASN A 78 21.79 13.67 16.21
CA ASN A 78 22.10 15.05 16.57
C ASN A 78 23.55 15.26 17.03
N THR A 79 24.50 14.62 16.35
CA THR A 79 25.94 14.64 16.74
C THR A 79 26.85 14.39 15.54
N CYS A 80 28.13 14.76 15.66
CA CYS A 80 29.15 14.46 14.67
C CYS A 80 29.64 13.02 14.84
N LEU A 81 29.56 12.22 13.77
CA LEU A 81 30.01 10.83 13.73
C LEU A 81 31.06 10.66 12.64
N GLU A 82 31.72 9.52 12.62
CA GLU A 82 32.59 9.14 11.49
C GLU A 82 31.80 9.21 10.17
N GLU A 83 32.39 9.80 9.13
CA GLU A 83 31.70 10.01 7.83
C GLU A 83 31.06 8.73 7.29
N SER A 84 31.74 7.59 7.43
CA SER A 84 31.28 6.26 7.01
C SER A 84 29.96 5.81 7.67
N LEU A 85 29.67 6.31 8.87
CA LEU A 85 28.47 5.98 9.65
C LEU A 85 27.30 6.93 9.33
N VAL A 86 27.56 8.08 8.71
CA VAL A 86 26.53 9.04 8.31
C VAL A 86 26.11 8.75 6.88
N LYS A 87 24.98 8.05 6.75
CA LYS A 87 24.42 7.64 5.45
C LYS A 87 24.27 8.85 4.52
N GLY A 88 24.96 8.83 3.37
CA GLY A 88 24.98 9.92 2.40
C GLY A 88 26.18 10.86 2.49
N CYS A 89 27.10 10.61 3.43
CA CYS A 89 28.32 11.38 3.59
C CYS A 89 29.57 10.55 3.30
N ASN A 90 30.19 10.83 2.15
CA ASN A 90 31.48 10.27 1.81
C ASN A 90 32.21 11.29 0.92
N LYS A 91 33.22 11.97 1.47
CA LYS A 91 34.01 12.98 0.74
C LYS A 91 34.84 12.42 -0.43
N THR A 92 34.71 11.13 -0.72
CA THR A 92 35.38 10.44 -1.83
C THR A 92 34.40 9.65 -2.72
N MET A 93 33.29 10.25 -3.12
CA MET A 93 32.41 9.64 -4.15
C MET A 93 32.30 10.52 -5.39
N LYS A 94 32.91 10.02 -6.47
CA LYS A 94 32.74 10.52 -7.84
C LYS A 94 31.28 10.37 -8.25
N GLY A 95 30.62 11.50 -8.52
CA GLY A 95 29.79 11.76 -9.71
C GLY A 95 28.53 10.93 -9.98
N ASP A 96 28.58 9.59 -9.96
CA ASP A 96 27.69 8.79 -10.83
C ASP A 96 26.88 7.67 -10.16
N GLU A 97 26.93 7.47 -8.83
CA GLU A 97 26.17 6.39 -8.15
C GLU A 97 25.31 6.79 -6.93
N MET A 98 25.02 8.08 -6.73
CA MET A 98 24.13 8.55 -5.65
C MET A 98 22.85 9.22 -6.17
N LYS A 99 22.12 8.50 -7.05
CA LYS A 99 20.70 8.74 -7.25
C LYS A 99 19.98 8.39 -5.95
N TYR A 100 19.67 9.40 -5.13
CA TYR A 100 18.42 9.39 -4.39
C TYR A 100 17.33 9.18 -5.43
N LEU A 101 16.84 7.95 -5.60
CA LEU A 101 15.90 7.58 -6.66
C LEU A 101 14.65 8.43 -6.49
N ARG A 102 14.62 9.54 -7.22
CA ARG A 102 13.46 10.38 -7.44
C ARG A 102 12.33 9.45 -7.87
N LYS A 103 11.20 9.50 -7.17
CA LYS A 103 10.01 8.71 -7.49
C LYS A 103 8.82 9.64 -7.66
N PRO A 104 8.64 10.24 -8.86
CA PRO A 104 7.54 11.18 -9.09
C PRO A 104 6.16 10.59 -8.82
N SER A 105 5.99 9.28 -9.00
CA SER A 105 4.76 8.56 -8.67
C SER A 105 4.37 8.65 -7.18
N LEU A 106 5.32 8.97 -6.30
CA LEU A 106 5.12 9.11 -4.85
C LEU A 106 5.10 10.58 -4.40
N ASP A 107 5.18 11.56 -5.31
CA ASP A 107 5.17 12.99 -4.94
C ASP A 107 3.88 13.37 -4.18
N HIS A 108 2.76 12.65 -4.42
CA HIS A 108 1.49 12.84 -3.71
C HIS A 108 1.56 12.63 -2.19
N ILE A 109 2.48 11.79 -1.72
CA ILE A 109 2.71 11.51 -0.30
C ILE A 109 3.29 12.76 0.40
N CYS A 110 3.96 13.62 -0.35
CA CYS A 110 4.65 14.80 0.15
C CYS A 110 3.79 16.07 0.19
N TYR A 111 2.51 16.02 -0.20
CA TYR A 111 1.67 17.21 -0.33
C TYR A 111 1.43 17.91 1.00
N ASP A 112 1.09 17.16 2.04
CA ASP A 112 0.82 17.73 3.37
C ASP A 112 2.10 17.99 4.17
N ALA A 113 3.21 17.33 3.82
CA ALA A 113 4.47 17.39 4.53
C ALA A 113 5.68 17.46 3.56
N PRO A 114 5.90 18.62 2.91
CA PRO A 114 6.83 18.74 1.78
C PRO A 114 8.31 18.58 2.13
N ASN A 115 8.67 18.64 3.42
CA ASN A 115 10.03 18.52 3.92
C ASN A 115 10.15 17.53 5.11
N GLN A 116 9.46 16.39 5.03
CA GLN A 116 9.47 15.36 6.08
C GLN A 116 9.74 13.95 5.53
N TYR A 117 10.03 13.03 6.45
CA TYR A 117 10.05 11.60 6.14
C TYR A 117 8.66 11.01 6.32
N MET A 118 8.17 10.30 5.31
CA MET A 118 6.83 9.74 5.22
C MET A 118 6.89 8.24 4.88
N CYS A 119 5.94 7.45 5.37
CA CYS A 119 5.79 6.07 4.91
C CYS A 119 4.91 6.03 3.66
N ALA A 120 5.43 5.45 2.58
CA ALA A 120 4.60 5.11 1.42
C ALA A 120 3.90 3.77 1.58
N ASN A 121 4.57 2.82 2.23
CA ASN A 121 4.02 1.54 2.65
C ASN A 121 4.90 0.99 3.77
N CYS A 122 4.58 -0.19 4.29
CA CYS A 122 5.30 -0.86 5.38
C CYS A 122 6.80 -1.05 5.11
N LYS A 123 7.26 -1.05 3.86
CA LYS A 123 8.69 -1.20 3.51
C LYS A 123 9.32 0.01 2.84
N THR A 124 8.54 1.02 2.46
CA THR A 124 9.05 2.16 1.68
C THR A 124 9.00 3.44 2.50
N LEU A 125 10.18 3.94 2.86
CA LEU A 125 10.38 5.25 3.46
C LEU A 125 10.63 6.29 2.36
N VAL A 126 9.88 7.39 2.40
CA VAL A 126 10.01 8.52 1.47
C VAL A 126 10.61 9.70 2.21
N ASN A 127 11.68 10.27 1.64
CA ASN A 127 12.18 11.59 2.01
C ASN A 127 11.55 12.62 1.07
N CYS A 128 10.70 13.48 1.62
CA CYS A 128 10.10 14.59 0.91
C CYS A 128 11.02 15.82 0.98
N VAL A 129 11.36 16.37 -0.18
CA VAL A 129 12.16 17.60 -0.26
C VAL A 129 11.50 18.57 -1.23
N ASP A 130 10.98 19.69 -0.73
CA ASP A 130 10.21 20.66 -1.54
C ASP A 130 9.00 20.01 -2.25
N GLY A 131 8.30 19.11 -1.55
CA GLY A 131 7.13 18.38 -2.08
C GLY A 131 7.50 17.23 -3.02
N ARG A 132 8.76 16.83 -3.04
CA ARG A 132 9.29 15.87 -4.00
C ARG A 132 9.77 14.59 -3.34
N ALA A 133 9.31 13.45 -3.84
CA ALA A 133 9.56 12.15 -3.22
C ALA A 133 10.88 11.50 -3.68
N HIS A 134 11.67 11.11 -2.69
CA HIS A 134 12.86 10.29 -2.84
C HIS A 134 12.72 9.04 -1.95
N ALA A 135 12.51 7.88 -2.57
CA ALA A 135 12.13 6.67 -1.85
C ALA A 135 13.32 5.75 -1.55
N THR A 136 13.29 5.08 -0.40
CA THR A 136 14.24 4.06 0.05
C THR A 136 13.49 2.87 0.64
N GLN A 137 13.97 1.64 0.39
CA GLN A 137 13.43 0.43 1.00
C GLN A 137 14.03 0.20 2.39
N CYS A 138 13.18 -0.18 3.35
CA CYS A 138 13.60 -0.63 4.67
C CYS A 138 14.19 -2.04 4.57
N ASN A 139 15.29 -2.27 5.28
CA ASN A 139 15.98 -3.56 5.30
C ASN A 139 15.09 -4.66 5.91
N THR A 140 15.51 -5.91 5.74
CA THR A 140 14.91 -7.09 6.38
C THR A 140 14.74 -6.87 7.88
N GLY A 141 13.57 -7.23 8.42
CA GLY A 141 13.19 -7.01 9.82
C GLY A 141 12.79 -5.57 10.21
N ASN A 142 13.04 -4.57 9.36
CA ASN A 142 12.68 -3.18 9.61
C ASN A 142 11.48 -2.75 8.78
N PHE A 143 10.60 -1.94 9.35
CA PHE A 143 9.41 -1.45 8.67
C PHE A 143 9.28 0.06 8.86
N CYS A 144 8.61 0.70 7.92
CA CYS A 144 8.37 2.12 8.01
C CYS A 144 7.38 2.41 9.14
N TYR A 145 7.77 3.26 10.07
CA TYR A 145 7.03 3.54 11.28
C TYR A 145 7.03 5.03 11.59
N ASN A 146 5.84 5.58 11.89
CA ASN A 146 5.75 6.91 12.50
C ASN A 146 6.09 6.80 13.98
N TYR A 147 7.25 7.31 14.38
CA TYR A 147 7.66 7.39 15.77
C TYR A 147 7.78 8.85 16.18
N ASN A 148 6.60 9.47 16.33
CA ASN A 148 6.41 10.91 16.50
C ASN A 148 7.07 11.52 17.74
N ASN A 149 7.47 10.71 18.74
CA ASN A 149 7.96 11.22 20.02
C ASN A 149 9.49 11.38 20.09
N GLU A 150 10.28 10.81 19.17
CA GLU A 150 11.76 10.87 19.25
C GLU A 150 12.45 11.35 17.96
N PHE A 151 11.87 11.15 16.77
CA PHE A 151 12.54 11.45 15.49
C PHE A 151 11.89 12.55 14.64
N GLY A 152 10.77 13.13 15.08
CA GLY A 152 10.07 14.19 14.35
C GLY A 152 9.59 13.79 12.94
N GLY A 153 9.39 12.48 12.69
CA GLY A 153 9.00 11.95 11.39
C GLY A 153 8.99 10.42 11.33
N HIS A 154 8.79 9.87 10.13
CA HIS A 154 8.78 8.43 9.90
C HIS A 154 10.20 7.87 9.75
N VAL A 155 10.43 6.63 10.21
CA VAL A 155 11.74 5.95 10.15
C VAL A 155 11.56 4.46 9.85
N CYS A 156 12.60 3.81 9.31
CA CYS A 156 12.64 2.35 9.26
C CYS A 156 13.00 1.80 10.66
N TYR A 157 12.04 1.22 11.35
CA TYR A 157 12.20 0.72 12.72
C TYR A 157 12.08 -0.81 12.78
N PRO A 158 12.93 -1.51 13.57
CA PRO A 158 12.83 -2.96 13.73
C PRO A 158 11.50 -3.39 14.36
N GLY A 159 10.79 -4.30 13.70
CA GLY A 159 9.60 -4.96 14.25
C GLY A 159 8.40 -4.05 14.59
N ARG A 160 8.36 -2.81 14.09
CA ARG A 160 7.24 -1.86 14.28
C ARG A 160 6.93 -1.15 12.97
N PRO A 161 5.64 -0.83 12.70
CA PRO A 161 4.48 -1.08 13.55
C PRO A 161 4.00 -2.54 13.47
N THR A 162 3.20 -2.98 14.44
CA THR A 162 2.72 -4.38 14.53
C THR A 162 1.81 -4.78 13.37
N GLN A 163 1.11 -3.82 12.79
CA GLN A 163 0.30 -3.97 11.56
C GLN A 163 1.11 -4.30 10.31
N CYS A 164 2.44 -4.10 10.32
CA CYS A 164 3.34 -4.49 9.24
C CYS A 164 4.03 -5.84 9.51
N LEU A 165 3.75 -6.47 10.66
CA LEU A 165 4.35 -7.76 11.03
C LEU A 165 3.56 -8.93 10.46
N CYS A 166 4.28 -10.00 10.14
CA CYS A 166 3.71 -11.29 9.81
C CYS A 166 3.09 -11.94 11.05
N GLN A 167 1.80 -12.24 11.00
CA GLN A 167 1.11 -13.03 12.04
C GLN A 167 1.10 -14.52 11.66
N ASP A 168 0.53 -14.81 10.50
CA ASP A 168 0.40 -16.15 9.91
C ASP A 168 1.06 -16.24 8.52
N SER A 169 1.65 -17.40 8.22
CA SER A 169 2.18 -17.73 6.89
C SER A 169 1.06 -17.95 5.87
N ASN A 170 1.30 -17.60 4.61
CA ASN A 170 0.34 -17.77 3.50
C ASN A 170 -0.98 -16.98 3.61
N VAL A 171 -1.04 -15.99 4.51
CA VAL A 171 -2.15 -15.04 4.59
C VAL A 171 -1.72 -13.72 3.96
N PHE A 172 -2.64 -13.07 3.23
CA PHE A 172 -2.43 -11.76 2.65
C PHE A 172 -2.94 -10.67 3.60
N TYR A 173 -2.09 -9.69 3.86
CA TYR A 173 -2.39 -8.54 4.71
C TYR A 173 -2.36 -7.27 3.87
N ARG A 174 -3.31 -6.38 4.08
CA ARG A 174 -3.29 -5.04 3.51
C ARG A 174 -2.23 -4.21 4.20
N ASP A 175 -1.58 -3.34 3.45
CA ASP A 175 -0.62 -2.41 4.01
C ASP A 175 -1.31 -1.35 4.87
N ALA A 176 -0.62 -0.91 5.91
CA ALA A 176 -1.18 0.04 6.87
C ALA A 176 -1.15 1.50 6.43
N TYR A 177 -0.35 1.83 5.41
CA TYR A 177 -0.18 3.19 4.91
C TYR A 177 -0.77 3.36 3.51
N ASP A 178 -0.78 2.30 2.70
CA ASP A 178 -1.32 2.30 1.34
C ASP A 178 -2.41 1.24 1.19
N GLN A 179 -3.66 1.67 1.01
CA GLN A 179 -4.80 0.77 0.88
C GLN A 179 -4.74 -0.12 -0.37
N GLY A 180 -3.98 0.27 -1.39
CA GLY A 180 -3.69 -0.51 -2.59
C GLY A 180 -2.47 -1.42 -2.48
N ALA A 181 -1.65 -1.27 -1.44
CA ALA A 181 -0.53 -2.16 -1.17
C ALA A 181 -0.97 -3.31 -0.25
N PHE A 182 -0.34 -4.47 -0.43
CA PHE A 182 -0.57 -5.66 0.39
C PHE A 182 0.68 -6.52 0.45
N PHE A 183 0.75 -7.44 1.39
CA PHE A 183 1.90 -8.34 1.53
C PHE A 183 1.50 -9.74 1.97
N ILE A 184 2.32 -10.70 1.57
CA ILE A 184 2.29 -12.08 2.04
C ILE A 184 3.62 -12.39 2.71
N CYS A 185 3.60 -13.22 3.74
CA CYS A 185 4.78 -13.59 4.50
C CYS A 185 5.35 -14.91 4.01
N ASP A 186 6.66 -14.95 3.82
CA ASP A 186 7.37 -16.20 3.56
C ASP A 186 7.66 -16.97 4.85
N GLU A 187 8.25 -18.16 4.72
CA GLU A 187 8.61 -19.04 5.83
C GLU A 187 9.64 -18.42 6.80
N SER A 188 10.37 -17.38 6.37
CA SER A 188 11.32 -16.65 7.20
C SER A 188 10.69 -15.49 7.99
N GLY A 189 9.41 -15.19 7.75
CA GLY A 189 8.70 -14.06 8.33
C GLY A 189 9.00 -12.73 7.65
N GLU A 190 9.58 -12.74 6.44
CA GLU A 190 9.76 -11.54 5.63
C GLU A 190 8.50 -11.27 4.80
N ASN A 191 8.07 -10.00 4.79
CA ASN A 191 6.90 -9.60 4.02
C ASN A 191 7.27 -9.27 2.57
N ARG A 192 6.65 -9.96 1.63
CA ARG A 192 6.77 -9.65 0.20
C ARG A 192 5.67 -8.70 -0.20
N MET A 193 6.04 -7.45 -0.47
CA MET A 193 5.12 -6.40 -0.89
C MET A 193 4.60 -6.62 -2.31
N HIS A 194 3.32 -6.31 -2.49
CA HIS A 194 2.58 -6.33 -3.74
C HIS A 194 1.71 -5.06 -3.81
N GLN A 195 1.34 -4.67 -5.04
CA GLN A 195 0.59 -3.45 -5.28
C GLN A 195 -0.57 -3.75 -6.23
N CYS A 196 -1.78 -3.33 -5.85
CA CYS A 196 -2.90 -3.24 -6.76
C CYS A 196 -2.65 -2.15 -7.82
N PRO A 197 -3.13 -2.33 -9.05
CA PRO A 197 -3.25 -1.23 -10.02
C PRO A 197 -3.77 0.08 -9.42
N GLU A 198 -3.31 1.18 -10.00
CA GLU A 198 -3.49 2.54 -9.48
C GLU A 198 -4.97 2.88 -9.19
N GLY A 199 -5.24 3.36 -7.97
CA GLY A 199 -6.58 3.75 -7.52
C GLY A 199 -7.43 2.65 -6.88
N ASP A 200 -6.97 1.39 -6.93
CA ASP A 200 -7.66 0.25 -6.34
C ASP A 200 -7.12 -0.10 -4.94
N TRP A 201 -7.92 -0.79 -4.14
CA TRP A 201 -7.56 -1.22 -2.79
C TRP A 201 -7.58 -2.75 -2.66
N PHE A 202 -6.80 -3.30 -1.73
CA PHE A 202 -6.74 -4.76 -1.51
C PHE A 202 -7.74 -5.23 -0.44
N ASP A 203 -8.66 -6.13 -0.80
CA ASP A 203 -9.61 -6.75 0.13
C ASP A 203 -9.04 -8.04 0.72
N GLU A 204 -8.69 -8.00 2.01
CA GLU A 204 -8.14 -9.14 2.76
C GLU A 204 -9.10 -10.33 2.86
N LYS A 205 -10.42 -10.09 2.90
CA LYS A 205 -11.41 -11.17 3.05
C LYS A 205 -11.64 -11.88 1.72
N ALA A 206 -11.73 -11.12 0.65
CA ALA A 206 -11.91 -11.65 -0.69
C ALA A 206 -10.59 -12.10 -1.34
N VAL A 207 -9.44 -11.69 -0.79
CA VAL A 207 -8.10 -11.92 -1.33
C VAL A 207 -7.98 -11.37 -2.77
N GLU A 208 -8.56 -10.20 -3.00
CA GLU A 208 -8.66 -9.59 -4.33
C GLU A 208 -8.48 -8.06 -4.28
N CYS A 209 -7.92 -7.48 -5.35
CA CYS A 209 -7.96 -6.03 -5.54
C CYS A 209 -9.36 -5.60 -5.98
N ARG A 210 -9.99 -4.69 -5.24
CA ARG A 210 -11.29 -4.08 -5.56
C ARG A 210 -11.10 -2.63 -6.01
N SER A 211 -11.92 -2.19 -6.95
CA SER A 211 -11.90 -0.78 -7.37
C SER A 211 -12.44 0.13 -6.27
N PHE A 212 -12.24 1.46 -6.39
CA PHE A 212 -12.79 2.44 -5.44
C PHE A 212 -14.33 2.33 -5.28
N SER A 213 -15.05 1.81 -6.29
CA SER A 213 -16.48 1.52 -6.17
C SER A 213 -16.81 0.23 -5.40
N GLY A 214 -15.79 -0.49 -4.90
CA GLY A 214 -15.94 -1.76 -4.18
C GLY A 214 -16.21 -2.96 -5.08
N LEU A 215 -16.14 -2.79 -6.41
CA LEU A 215 -16.44 -3.82 -7.38
C LEU A 215 -15.20 -4.65 -7.76
N PRO A 216 -15.37 -5.94 -8.13
CA PRO A 216 -14.28 -6.77 -8.66
C PRO A 216 -13.76 -6.20 -9.99
N ARG A 217 -12.47 -6.39 -10.29
CA ARG A 217 -11.92 -5.94 -11.58
C ARG A 217 -12.55 -6.65 -12.77
N CYS A 218 -12.69 -5.89 -13.86
CA CYS A 218 -13.03 -6.43 -15.15
C CYS A 218 -11.85 -7.23 -15.73
N THR A 219 -12.03 -8.52 -15.91
CA THR A 219 -11.10 -9.41 -16.64
C THR A 219 -11.66 -9.80 -18.01
N THR A 220 -12.98 -9.81 -18.13
CA THR A 220 -13.74 -10.14 -19.34
C THR A 220 -14.85 -9.12 -19.56
N PRO A 221 -15.20 -8.83 -20.84
CA PRO A 221 -16.33 -7.95 -21.13
C PRO A 221 -17.63 -8.66 -20.79
N GLY A 222 -18.59 -7.93 -20.25
CA GLY A 222 -19.89 -8.48 -19.87
C GLY A 222 -20.58 -7.69 -18.78
N THR A 223 -21.71 -8.22 -18.31
CA THR A 223 -22.46 -7.69 -17.18
C THR A 223 -22.55 -8.77 -16.11
N PHE A 224 -22.25 -8.40 -14.88
CA PHE A 224 -21.99 -9.33 -13.79
C PHE A 224 -22.77 -8.92 -12.55
N ALA A 225 -23.32 -9.88 -11.82
CA ALA A 225 -23.94 -9.63 -10.54
C ALA A 225 -22.85 -9.26 -9.52
N HIS A 226 -23.20 -8.37 -8.59
CA HIS A 226 -22.37 -8.19 -7.41
C HIS A 226 -22.57 -9.39 -6.48
N ALA A 227 -21.48 -10.01 -6.02
CA ALA A 227 -21.54 -11.29 -5.30
C ALA A 227 -22.22 -11.17 -3.93
N GLU A 228 -21.88 -10.13 -3.16
CA GLU A 228 -22.42 -9.92 -1.80
C GLU A 228 -23.72 -9.10 -1.77
N ASP A 229 -23.85 -8.07 -2.61
CA ASP A 229 -25.08 -7.28 -2.79
C ASP A 229 -25.74 -7.60 -4.13
N CYS A 230 -26.47 -8.72 -4.19
CA CYS A 230 -27.13 -9.18 -5.41
C CYS A 230 -28.15 -8.21 -6.02
N THR A 231 -28.58 -7.18 -5.28
CA THR A 231 -29.44 -6.14 -5.82
C THR A 231 -28.69 -5.22 -6.79
N ARG A 232 -27.35 -5.29 -6.79
CA ARG A 232 -26.49 -4.54 -7.68
C ARG A 232 -25.80 -5.44 -8.70
N TYR A 233 -25.43 -4.83 -9.81
CA TYR A 233 -24.69 -5.47 -10.87
C TYR A 233 -23.79 -4.45 -11.57
N TYR A 234 -22.82 -4.91 -12.34
CA TYR A 234 -21.88 -4.02 -13.00
C TYR A 234 -21.54 -4.50 -14.41
N SER A 235 -21.34 -3.56 -15.33
CA SER A 235 -20.87 -3.85 -16.68
C SER A 235 -19.39 -3.53 -16.82
N CYS A 236 -18.69 -4.39 -17.54
CA CYS A 236 -17.30 -4.26 -17.93
C CYS A 236 -17.20 -4.12 -19.44
N ILE A 237 -16.70 -2.97 -19.90
CA ILE A 237 -16.56 -2.64 -21.32
C ILE A 237 -15.07 -2.40 -21.62
N VAL A 238 -14.53 -3.07 -22.63
CA VAL A 238 -13.16 -2.83 -23.10
C VAL A 238 -13.08 -1.51 -23.85
N THR A 239 -12.08 -0.70 -23.53
CA THR A 239 -11.76 0.57 -24.21
C THR A 239 -10.29 0.58 -24.64
N THR A 240 -9.89 1.59 -25.41
CA THR A 240 -8.47 1.80 -25.79
C THR A 240 -7.56 2.15 -24.61
N HIS A 241 -8.15 2.56 -23.47
CA HIS A 241 -7.42 2.97 -22.26
C HIS A 241 -7.61 2.01 -21.09
N GLY A 242 -8.09 0.78 -21.35
CA GLY A 242 -8.37 -0.23 -20.32
C GLY A 242 -9.85 -0.54 -20.22
N TRP A 243 -10.35 -0.74 -18.99
CA TRP A 243 -11.73 -1.14 -18.74
C TRP A 243 -12.58 0.03 -18.27
N LEU A 244 -13.76 0.19 -18.87
CA LEU A 244 -14.83 1.01 -18.33
C LEU A 244 -15.75 0.11 -17.51
N GLN A 245 -15.81 0.38 -16.20
CA GLN A 245 -16.71 -0.29 -15.27
C GLN A 245 -17.85 0.66 -14.88
N HIS A 246 -19.08 0.16 -14.88
CA HIS A 246 -20.26 0.91 -14.44
C HIS A 246 -21.13 0.04 -13.55
N GLU A 247 -21.45 0.53 -12.36
CA GLU A 247 -22.38 -0.09 -11.40
C GLU A 247 -23.84 0.30 -11.69
N TYR A 248 -24.74 -0.64 -11.48
CA TYR A 248 -26.18 -0.48 -11.60
C TYR A 248 -26.88 -1.09 -10.40
N GLN A 249 -28.08 -0.61 -10.15
CA GLN A 249 -28.96 -1.07 -9.08
C GLN A 249 -30.23 -1.63 -9.71
N CYS A 250 -30.64 -2.83 -9.30
CA CYS A 250 -31.91 -3.39 -9.70
C CYS A 250 -33.08 -2.53 -9.23
N PRO A 251 -34.16 -2.41 -10.01
CA PRO A 251 -35.36 -1.67 -9.61
C PRO A 251 -35.97 -2.26 -8.34
N TYR A 252 -36.46 -1.40 -7.45
CA TYR A 252 -37.06 -1.80 -6.16
C TYR A 252 -38.60 -1.88 -6.21
N ASP A 253 -39.18 -1.56 -7.36
CA ASP A 253 -40.60 -1.22 -7.50
C ASP A 253 -41.53 -2.45 -7.34
N ARG A 254 -40.97 -3.66 -7.40
CA ARG A 254 -41.72 -4.93 -7.35
C ARG A 254 -41.17 -5.93 -6.32
N GLY A 255 -40.46 -5.43 -5.31
CA GLY A 255 -39.78 -6.25 -4.31
C GLY A 255 -38.27 -6.30 -4.49
N VAL A 256 -37.61 -7.18 -3.74
CA VAL A 256 -36.15 -7.32 -3.79
C VAL A 256 -35.78 -8.19 -5.00
N LEU A 257 -35.35 -7.53 -6.07
CA LEU A 257 -34.89 -8.20 -7.30
C LEU A 257 -33.37 -8.32 -7.28
N PHE A 258 -32.87 -9.47 -7.74
CA PHE A 258 -31.46 -9.76 -7.87
C PHE A 258 -31.08 -9.87 -9.35
N TYR A 259 -29.84 -9.48 -9.68
CA TYR A 259 -29.37 -9.58 -11.05
C TYR A 259 -29.03 -11.04 -11.41
N ASN A 260 -29.72 -11.55 -12.43
CA ASN A 260 -29.50 -12.88 -12.98
C ASN A 260 -28.57 -12.77 -14.20
N GLU A 261 -27.32 -13.23 -14.06
CA GLU A 261 -26.34 -13.18 -15.16
C GLU A 261 -26.71 -14.07 -16.35
N GLN A 262 -27.52 -15.11 -16.16
CA GLN A 262 -27.95 -16.00 -17.24
C GLN A 262 -28.98 -15.35 -18.16
N THR A 263 -29.96 -14.66 -17.58
CA THR A 263 -31.01 -13.97 -18.35
C THR A 263 -30.64 -12.52 -18.66
N GLY A 264 -29.64 -11.99 -17.97
CA GLY A 264 -29.19 -10.60 -18.07
C GLY A 264 -30.16 -9.59 -17.45
N SER A 265 -31.06 -10.02 -16.56
CA SER A 265 -32.16 -9.22 -16.03
C SER A 265 -32.27 -9.27 -14.50
N CYS A 266 -32.83 -8.20 -13.92
CA CYS A 266 -33.20 -8.18 -12.50
C CYS A 266 -34.50 -8.94 -12.30
N GLU A 267 -34.44 -10.03 -11.55
CA GLU A 267 -35.52 -10.99 -11.38
C GLU A 267 -35.60 -11.41 -9.91
N ASP A 268 -36.72 -12.00 -9.51
CA ASP A 268 -36.85 -12.58 -8.18
C ASP A 268 -36.00 -13.88 -8.11
N PRO A 269 -35.00 -13.96 -7.20
CA PRO A 269 -34.08 -15.08 -7.12
C PRO A 269 -34.75 -16.41 -6.77
N CYS A 270 -35.96 -16.38 -6.22
CA CYS A 270 -36.71 -17.58 -5.85
C CYS A 270 -37.33 -18.30 -7.04
N PHE A 271 -37.40 -17.65 -8.21
CA PHE A 271 -37.93 -18.23 -9.45
C PHE A 271 -36.86 -18.51 -10.52
N TRP A 272 -35.58 -18.32 -10.22
CA TRP A 272 -34.49 -18.63 -11.15
C TRP A 272 -34.49 -20.12 -11.53
N GLU A 273 -34.18 -20.40 -12.80
CA GLU A 273 -34.02 -21.77 -13.28
C GLU A 273 -32.80 -22.42 -12.61
N LYS A 274 -33.05 -23.33 -11.67
CA LYS A 274 -31.99 -24.10 -10.99
C LYS A 274 -31.59 -25.32 -11.84
N PRO A 275 -30.29 -25.60 -11.99
CA PRO A 275 -29.79 -26.86 -12.54
C PRO A 275 -30.52 -28.05 -11.91
N ARG A 276 -31.17 -28.88 -12.74
CA ARG A 276 -31.89 -30.07 -12.27
C ARG A 276 -30.92 -31.25 -12.18
N PHE A 277 -30.94 -31.93 -11.03
CA PHE A 277 -30.26 -33.21 -10.85
C PHE A 277 -31.28 -34.37 -10.92
N GLU A 278 -30.96 -35.36 -11.74
CA GLU A 278 -31.72 -36.61 -11.85
C GLU A 278 -30.80 -37.81 -11.59
N CYS A 279 -31.29 -38.74 -10.75
CA CYS A 279 -30.57 -39.98 -10.49
C CYS A 279 -30.59 -40.90 -11.71
N THR A 280 -29.40 -41.21 -12.24
CA THR A 280 -29.22 -42.22 -13.30
C THR A 280 -28.73 -43.56 -12.75
N GLN A 281 -28.18 -43.57 -11.52
CA GLN A 281 -27.69 -44.75 -10.83
C GLN A 281 -27.81 -44.58 -9.30
N GLU A 282 -27.69 -45.68 -8.55
CA GLU A 282 -27.63 -45.61 -7.10
C GLU A 282 -26.34 -44.94 -6.63
N GLY A 283 -26.43 -44.22 -5.51
CA GLY A 283 -25.27 -43.55 -4.91
C GLY A 283 -25.61 -42.23 -4.23
N ARG A 284 -24.56 -41.48 -3.96
CA ARG A 284 -24.61 -40.12 -3.39
C ARG A 284 -23.85 -39.16 -4.30
N PHE A 285 -24.49 -38.06 -4.64
CA PHE A 285 -24.03 -37.11 -5.65
C PHE A 285 -24.16 -35.69 -5.11
N GLY A 286 -23.19 -34.83 -5.39
CA GLY A 286 -23.25 -33.42 -4.98
C GLY A 286 -24.46 -32.72 -5.59
N ASP A 287 -25.04 -31.77 -4.85
CA ASP A 287 -26.03 -30.86 -5.42
C ASP A 287 -25.30 -29.90 -6.38
N PRO A 288 -25.74 -29.78 -7.65
CA PRO A 288 -25.10 -28.89 -8.61
C PRO A 288 -25.22 -27.42 -8.23
N THR A 289 -26.07 -27.05 -7.26
CA THR A 289 -26.34 -25.65 -6.88
C THR A 289 -25.87 -25.27 -5.47
N ASP A 290 -25.49 -26.24 -4.64
CA ASP A 290 -25.09 -26.00 -3.25
C ASP A 290 -24.08 -27.04 -2.78
N CYS A 291 -22.84 -26.62 -2.52
CA CYS A 291 -21.76 -27.49 -2.06
C CYS A 291 -21.99 -28.09 -0.67
N ARG A 292 -22.96 -27.61 0.11
CA ARG A 292 -23.34 -28.20 1.39
C ARG A 292 -24.41 -29.26 1.24
N ARG A 293 -24.96 -29.48 0.04
CA ARG A 293 -26.04 -30.43 -0.22
C ARG A 293 -25.60 -31.56 -1.14
N PHE A 294 -26.30 -32.68 -1.02
CA PHE A 294 -26.10 -33.85 -1.85
C PHE A 294 -27.40 -34.64 -2.00
N TYR A 295 -27.55 -35.29 -3.14
CA TYR A 295 -28.64 -36.21 -3.44
C TYR A 295 -28.23 -37.64 -3.09
N VAL A 296 -29.14 -38.36 -2.44
CA VAL A 296 -29.06 -39.81 -2.25
C VAL A 296 -30.02 -40.47 -3.23
N CYS A 297 -29.48 -41.28 -4.12
CA CYS A 297 -30.19 -42.05 -5.14
C CYS A 297 -30.31 -43.51 -4.70
N THR A 298 -31.53 -44.00 -4.59
CA THR A 298 -31.84 -45.41 -4.28
C THR A 298 -32.80 -45.97 -5.32
N TRP A 299 -32.56 -47.18 -5.81
CA TRP A 299 -33.45 -47.85 -6.75
C TRP A 299 -34.74 -48.30 -6.05
N ASP A 300 -35.88 -47.85 -6.56
CA ASP A 300 -37.18 -48.35 -6.13
C ASP A 300 -37.62 -49.45 -7.09
N ALA A 301 -37.48 -50.70 -6.65
CA ALA A 301 -37.80 -51.88 -7.45
C ALA A 301 -39.30 -51.99 -7.77
N VAL A 302 -40.19 -51.40 -6.95
CA VAL A 302 -41.65 -51.45 -7.16
C VAL A 302 -42.06 -50.40 -8.18
N ALA A 303 -41.51 -49.19 -8.06
CA ALA A 303 -41.81 -48.09 -8.97
C ALA A 303 -40.96 -48.11 -10.26
N HIS A 304 -40.00 -49.03 -10.37
CA HIS A 304 -39.04 -49.13 -11.48
C HIS A 304 -38.36 -47.79 -11.81
N LYS A 305 -38.02 -47.01 -10.79
CA LYS A 305 -37.37 -45.70 -10.93
C LYS A 305 -36.43 -45.43 -9.77
N TYR A 306 -35.49 -44.51 -9.96
CA TYR A 306 -34.70 -44.02 -8.84
C TYR A 306 -35.52 -43.07 -7.98
N ARG A 307 -35.51 -43.32 -6.67
CA ARG A 307 -35.93 -42.36 -5.66
C ARG A 307 -34.72 -41.50 -5.30
N GLN A 308 -34.88 -40.18 -5.41
CA GLN A 308 -33.88 -39.22 -4.99
C GLN A 308 -34.30 -38.49 -3.73
N VAL A 309 -33.35 -38.25 -2.83
CA VAL A 309 -33.59 -37.53 -1.58
C VAL A 309 -32.46 -36.54 -1.35
N LEU A 310 -32.82 -35.26 -1.17
CA LEU A 310 -31.87 -34.20 -0.84
C LEU A 310 -31.45 -34.30 0.64
N ARG A 311 -30.16 -34.14 0.89
CA ARG A 311 -29.53 -34.12 2.21
C ARG A 311 -28.55 -32.96 2.29
N GLN A 312 -28.32 -32.48 3.51
CA GLN A 312 -27.37 -31.40 3.80
C GLN A 312 -26.28 -31.94 4.73
N CYS A 313 -25.04 -31.52 4.48
CA CYS A 313 -23.91 -31.79 5.37
C CYS A 313 -24.07 -31.05 6.70
N PRO A 314 -23.51 -31.58 7.80
CA PRO A 314 -23.45 -30.86 9.08
C PRO A 314 -22.80 -29.49 8.93
N SER A 315 -23.13 -28.54 9.83
CA SER A 315 -22.53 -27.21 9.83
C SER A 315 -20.99 -27.28 9.89
N GLY A 316 -20.32 -26.52 9.02
CA GLY A 316 -18.85 -26.52 8.88
C GLY A 316 -18.29 -27.60 7.94
N PHE A 317 -19.15 -28.39 7.28
CA PHE A 317 -18.75 -29.41 6.32
C PHE A 317 -19.36 -29.17 4.94
N GLU A 318 -18.61 -29.54 3.90
CA GLU A 318 -19.01 -29.47 2.49
C GLU A 318 -18.92 -30.84 1.84
N TRP A 319 -19.69 -31.04 0.76
CA TRP A 319 -19.73 -32.28 0.01
C TRP A 319 -18.50 -32.43 -0.88
N GLN A 320 -17.75 -33.50 -0.67
CA GLN A 320 -16.68 -33.93 -1.55
C GLN A 320 -17.09 -35.18 -2.32
N GLN A 321 -17.09 -35.10 -3.65
CA GLN A 321 -17.29 -36.25 -4.51
C GLN A 321 -15.99 -37.06 -4.59
N ILE A 322 -16.01 -38.30 -4.12
CA ILE A 322 -14.84 -39.20 -4.17
C ILE A 322 -15.01 -40.11 -5.39
N VAL A 323 -14.43 -39.69 -6.52
CA VAL A 323 -14.31 -40.46 -7.78
C VAL A 323 -15.67 -40.88 -8.40
N ARG A 324 -15.74 -40.88 -9.74
CA ARG A 324 -16.95 -41.19 -10.50
C ARG A 324 -17.42 -42.63 -10.22
N ASN A 325 -18.34 -42.81 -9.27
CA ASN A 325 -19.15 -44.03 -9.04
C ASN A 325 -20.27 -43.82 -7.98
N GLY A 326 -20.73 -42.58 -7.78
CA GLY A 326 -21.80 -42.30 -6.81
C GLY A 326 -21.36 -42.42 -5.34
N SER A 327 -20.09 -42.17 -5.04
CA SER A 327 -19.57 -42.09 -3.66
C SER A 327 -19.07 -40.68 -3.34
N GLY A 328 -19.43 -40.18 -2.15
CA GLY A 328 -18.90 -38.93 -1.61
C GLY A 328 -19.13 -38.83 -0.11
N ARG A 329 -18.51 -37.84 0.51
CA ARG A 329 -18.57 -37.60 1.96
C ARG A 329 -18.57 -36.11 2.27
N CYS A 330 -19.16 -35.77 3.41
CA CYS A 330 -19.00 -34.44 3.99
C CYS A 330 -17.59 -34.33 4.58
N THR A 331 -16.80 -33.35 4.16
CA THR A 331 -15.44 -33.07 4.63
C THR A 331 -15.33 -31.65 5.16
N THR A 332 -14.36 -31.41 6.03
CA THR A 332 -13.93 -30.06 6.40
C THR A 332 -13.23 -29.41 5.19
N MET A 333 -13.36 -28.09 5.02
CA MET A 333 -12.81 -27.35 3.87
C MET A 333 -11.31 -27.62 3.69
N VAL A 334 -10.93 -28.32 2.63
CA VAL A 334 -9.51 -28.47 2.26
C VAL A 334 -9.25 -28.32 0.76
N THR A 335 -10.23 -28.52 -0.14
CA THR A 335 -9.92 -28.50 -1.59
C THR A 335 -11.03 -27.91 -2.46
N GLU A 336 -10.60 -27.17 -3.48
CA GLU A 336 -11.33 -26.48 -4.56
C GLU A 336 -12.20 -27.37 -5.47
N ASP A 337 -12.65 -28.54 -5.00
CA ASP A 337 -13.27 -29.56 -5.84
C ASP A 337 -14.77 -29.32 -6.09
N CYS A 338 -15.46 -28.64 -5.18
CA CYS A 338 -16.88 -28.32 -5.35
C CYS A 338 -17.05 -26.88 -5.84
N ILE A 339 -17.36 -26.74 -7.12
CA ILE A 339 -17.81 -25.48 -7.72
C ILE A 339 -19.29 -25.68 -8.06
N PRO A 340 -20.22 -25.05 -7.34
CA PRO A 340 -21.62 -25.14 -7.71
C PRO A 340 -21.79 -24.49 -9.09
N VAL A 341 -22.58 -25.10 -9.94
CA VAL A 341 -23.05 -24.52 -11.20
C VAL A 341 -24.01 -23.40 -10.82
N THR A 342 -23.46 -22.24 -10.45
CA THR A 342 -24.23 -21.04 -10.23
C THR A 342 -24.31 -20.30 -11.56
N ASN A 343 -25.53 -20.12 -12.04
CA ASN A 343 -25.81 -19.36 -13.27
C ASN A 343 -25.53 -17.84 -13.11
N THR A 344 -25.03 -17.44 -11.93
CA THR A 344 -24.79 -16.07 -11.48
C THR A 344 -23.78 -16.08 -10.33
N ARG A 345 -23.01 -15.01 -10.17
CA ARG A 345 -22.08 -14.83 -9.04
C ARG A 345 -22.77 -14.37 -7.76
N CYS A 346 -24.04 -13.99 -7.85
CA CYS A 346 -24.84 -13.58 -6.71
C CYS A 346 -24.94 -14.70 -5.66
N ILE A 347 -24.59 -14.38 -4.41
CA ILE A 347 -24.80 -15.25 -3.24
C ILE A 347 -26.15 -14.91 -2.61
N VAL A 348 -27.17 -15.70 -2.93
CA VAL A 348 -28.53 -15.50 -2.37
C VAL A 348 -28.54 -15.86 -0.88
N PRO A 349 -28.99 -14.95 0.03
CA PRO A 349 -29.04 -15.23 1.46
C PRO A 349 -29.88 -16.47 1.81
N GLU A 350 -29.38 -17.28 2.76
CA GLU A 350 -30.11 -18.44 3.27
C GLU A 350 -31.47 -18.00 3.87
N GLY A 351 -32.55 -18.68 3.48
CA GLY A 351 -33.89 -18.43 3.99
C GLY A 351 -34.71 -17.38 3.24
N LEU A 352 -34.14 -16.68 2.25
CA LEU A 352 -34.88 -15.69 1.45
C LEU A 352 -36.07 -16.30 0.69
N CYS A 353 -35.96 -17.56 0.26
CA CYS A 353 -36.93 -18.25 -0.57
C CYS A 353 -37.71 -19.36 0.16
N ASN A 354 -37.79 -19.29 1.49
CA ASN A 354 -38.44 -20.31 2.32
C ASN A 354 -39.93 -20.05 2.56
#